data_AF-A0A7X8FXB1-F1
#
_entry.id   AF-A0A7X8FXB1-F1
#
_cell.length_a   1.000
_cell.length_b   1.000
_cell.length_c   1.000
_cell.angle_alpha   90.00
_cell.angle_beta   90.00
_cell.angle_gamma   90.00
#
_symmetry.space_group_name_H-M   'P 1'
#
loop_
_entity.id
_entity.type
_entity.pdbx_description
1 polymer ?
#
loop_
_entity_poly.entity_id
_entity_poly.type
_entity_poly.pdbx_seq_one_letter_code
_entity_poly.pdbx_strand_id
1 'polypeptide(L)'
;MNRLSWIHIGDEIKHIFQQYYRLHRVRLSVFTPDGERLYPGEEQPDCAYCRLVRQTLGMESRCVELDRSMIARSLREGRMIRYHCHGGLEEAALPLTVDGNPIGCIMLGQFRREGMDSSPYEDEWLRAFGDTRLKTAFRTTPCFSENRITALMETYQFLLGLIARERLIRNKDYDQLMPLIEQMRRNPAWNPTLKDAAALCARSPSSLNRLIRMATGKSFKSFIIE
;
A
#
# COMPACT_ATOMS: atom_id res chain seq x y z
N MET A 1 -19.45 -2.60 1.75
CA MET A 1 -18.17 -2.17 1.14
C MET A 1 -17.13 -2.14 2.25
N ASN A 2 -16.46 -3.26 2.47
CA ASN A 2 -15.40 -3.40 3.46
C ASN A 2 -14.45 -4.48 2.92
N ARG A 3 -13.20 -4.09 2.69
CA ARG A 3 -12.02 -4.21 3.58
C ARG A 3 -11.39 -5.60 3.45
N LEU A 4 -10.35 -5.65 2.62
CA LEU A 4 -9.39 -6.75 2.56
C LEU A 4 -8.58 -6.77 3.87
N SER A 5 -9.20 -7.26 4.95
CA SER A 5 -8.71 -7.20 6.34
C SER A 5 -7.62 -8.22 6.68
N TRP A 6 -6.90 -8.74 5.68
CA TRP A 6 -6.15 -9.97 5.86
C TRP A 6 -4.73 -10.01 5.32
N ILE A 7 -4.32 -9.03 4.52
CA ILE A 7 -2.90 -8.85 4.21
C ILE A 7 -2.26 -8.36 5.50
N HIS A 8 -1.83 -9.31 6.31
CA HIS A 8 -1.12 -9.05 7.55
C HIS A 8 0.35 -8.86 7.23
N ILE A 9 0.82 -7.63 7.35
CA ILE A 9 2.23 -7.32 7.21
C ILE A 9 2.88 -7.72 8.54
N GLY A 10 3.60 -8.85 8.51
CA GLY A 10 4.30 -9.36 9.70
C GLY A 10 5.30 -8.34 10.27
N ASP A 11 5.55 -8.43 11.57
CA ASP A 11 6.34 -7.42 12.28
C ASP A 11 7.79 -7.30 11.80
N GLU A 12 8.38 -8.40 11.28
CA GLU A 12 9.69 -8.36 10.64
C GLU A 12 9.69 -7.50 9.37
N ILE A 13 8.63 -7.58 8.56
CA ILE A 13 8.50 -6.77 7.33
C ILE A 13 8.30 -5.30 7.70
N LYS A 14 7.44 -5.02 8.70
CA LYS A 14 7.30 -3.66 9.25
C LYS A 14 8.65 -3.14 9.76
N HIS A 15 9.43 -3.97 10.45
CA HIS A 15 10.76 -3.62 10.93
C HIS A 15 11.70 -3.24 9.76
N ILE A 16 11.74 -4.05 8.70
CA ILE A 16 12.54 -3.75 7.50
C ILE A 16 12.10 -2.41 6.88
N PHE A 17 10.79 -2.18 6.73
CA PHE A 17 10.25 -0.94 6.19
C PHE A 17 10.63 0.27 7.06
N GLN A 18 10.60 0.13 8.38
CA GLN A 18 11.03 1.17 9.32
C GLN A 18 12.54 1.46 9.23
N GLN A 19 13.39 0.42 9.15
CA GLN A 19 14.83 0.61 8.98
C GLN A 19 15.13 1.33 7.66
N TYR A 20 14.39 0.99 6.62
CA TYR A 20 14.52 1.68 5.35
C TYR A 20 14.18 3.16 5.47
N TYR A 21 13.03 3.47 6.06
CA TYR A 21 12.63 4.84 6.28
C TYR A 21 13.69 5.62 7.07
N ARG A 22 14.33 5.01 8.08
CA ARG A 22 15.42 5.65 8.84
C ARG A 22 16.65 5.95 7.98
N LEU A 23 17.06 5.01 7.13
CA LEU A 23 18.26 5.12 6.29
C LEU A 23 18.09 6.13 5.16
N HIS A 24 16.93 6.12 4.51
CA HIS A 24 16.74 6.83 3.25
C HIS A 24 15.71 7.96 3.33
N ARG A 25 14.92 8.03 4.41
CA ARG A 25 13.75 8.92 4.52
C ARG A 25 12.71 8.72 3.40
N VAL A 26 12.77 7.58 2.71
CA VAL A 26 11.76 7.15 1.74
C VAL A 26 10.80 6.22 2.45
N ARG A 27 9.52 6.51 2.31
CA ARG A 27 8.44 5.71 2.88
C ARG A 27 8.09 4.57 1.92
N LEU A 28 7.82 3.42 2.52
CA LEU A 28 7.14 2.32 1.87
C LEU A 28 5.71 2.28 2.37
N SER A 29 4.77 2.19 1.46
CA SER A 29 3.36 2.07 1.77
C SER A 29 2.78 0.86 1.06
N VAL A 30 2.01 0.04 1.77
CA VAL A 30 1.37 -1.15 1.20
C VAL A 30 -0.10 -0.84 0.99
N PHE A 31 -0.61 -1.20 -0.16
CA PHE A 31 -1.99 -0.99 -0.55
C PHE A 31 -2.63 -2.27 -1.03
N THR A 32 -3.93 -2.38 -0.81
CA THR A 32 -4.79 -3.38 -1.46
C THR A 32 -4.89 -3.10 -2.96
N PRO A 33 -5.39 -4.05 -3.77
CA PRO A 33 -5.65 -3.82 -5.19
C PRO A 33 -6.62 -2.68 -5.47
N ASP A 34 -7.53 -2.39 -4.53
CA ASP A 34 -8.53 -1.31 -4.63
C ASP A 34 -8.00 0.05 -4.14
N GLY A 35 -6.73 0.11 -3.69
CA GLY A 35 -6.07 1.33 -3.23
C GLY A 35 -6.37 1.72 -1.78
N GLU A 36 -6.80 0.77 -0.95
CA GLU A 36 -6.85 0.97 0.50
C GLU A 36 -5.44 0.80 1.09
N ARG A 37 -4.99 1.75 1.91
CA ARG A 37 -3.67 1.71 2.54
C ARG A 37 -3.70 0.74 3.73
N LEU A 38 -2.84 -0.27 3.70
CA LEU A 38 -2.62 -1.25 4.77
C LEU A 38 -1.44 -0.90 5.68
N TYR A 39 -0.45 -0.17 5.14
CA TYR A 39 0.71 0.32 5.87
C TYR A 39 1.28 1.59 5.20
N PRO A 40 1.92 2.49 5.96
CA PRO A 40 1.88 2.53 7.43
C PRO A 40 0.52 2.99 7.95
N GLY A 41 0.26 2.72 9.22
CA GLY A 41 -0.87 3.30 9.94
C GLY A 41 -0.56 4.72 10.39
N GLU A 42 -1.23 5.16 11.46
CA GLU A 42 -1.07 6.51 12.03
C GLU A 42 0.33 6.77 12.60
N GLU A 43 1.12 5.71 12.87
CA GLU A 43 2.47 5.80 13.42
C GLU A 43 3.49 6.45 12.49
N GLN A 44 3.22 6.50 11.17
CA GLN A 44 4.05 7.20 10.19
C GLN A 44 3.17 8.10 9.32
N PRO A 45 2.87 9.33 9.79
CA PRO A 45 2.05 10.26 9.04
C PRO A 45 2.74 10.69 7.74
N ASP A 46 1.96 11.29 6.84
CA ASP A 46 2.50 11.91 5.63
C ASP A 46 3.57 12.95 5.94
N CYS A 47 4.53 13.15 5.03
CA CYS A 47 5.56 14.18 5.22
C CYS A 47 4.93 15.59 5.28
N ALA A 48 5.69 16.55 5.82
CA ALA A 48 5.18 17.91 6.02
C ALA A 48 4.64 18.54 4.72
N TYR A 49 5.36 18.37 3.61
CA TYR A 49 4.93 18.88 2.30
C TYR A 49 3.58 18.31 1.87
N CYS A 50 3.41 16.99 1.96
CA CYS A 50 2.17 16.34 1.54
C CYS A 50 0.99 16.68 2.44
N ARG A 51 1.20 16.91 3.74
CA ARG A 51 0.14 17.43 4.61
C ARG A 51 -0.33 18.81 4.17
N LEU A 52 0.60 19.72 3.82
CA LEU A 52 0.25 21.04 3.31
C LEU A 52 -0.53 20.95 1.99
N VAL A 53 -0.09 20.12 1.04
CA VAL A 53 -0.79 19.93 -0.25
C VAL A 53 -2.16 19.28 -0.05
N ARG A 54 -2.23 18.18 0.70
CA ARG A 54 -3.46 17.40 0.85
C ARG A 54 -4.52 18.12 1.69
N GLN A 55 -4.10 18.69 2.82
CA GLN A 55 -5.02 19.27 3.81
C GLN A 55 -5.20 20.78 3.59
N THR A 56 -4.11 21.54 3.47
CA THR A 56 -4.20 23.01 3.41
C THR A 56 -4.61 23.52 2.02
N LEU A 57 -4.14 22.90 0.94
CA LEU A 57 -4.65 23.17 -0.42
C LEU A 57 -5.89 22.34 -0.78
N GLY A 58 -6.36 21.45 0.10
CA GLY A 58 -7.55 20.63 -0.13
C GLY A 58 -7.41 19.61 -1.28
N MET A 59 -6.18 19.18 -1.60
CA MET A 59 -5.91 18.31 -2.75
C MET A 59 -5.95 16.80 -2.45
N GLU A 60 -6.43 16.40 -1.27
CA GLU A 60 -6.52 15.01 -0.80
C GLU A 60 -7.09 14.05 -1.86
N SER A 61 -8.24 14.40 -2.44
CA SER A 61 -8.95 13.54 -3.40
C SER A 61 -8.13 13.27 -4.66
N ARG A 62 -7.42 14.28 -5.17
CA ARG A 62 -6.56 14.15 -6.35
C ARG A 62 -5.34 13.27 -6.08
N CYS A 63 -4.75 13.36 -4.89
CA CYS A 63 -3.67 12.46 -4.49
C CYS A 63 -4.15 11.01 -4.45
N VAL A 64 -5.28 10.75 -3.78
CA VAL A 64 -5.84 9.39 -3.65
C VAL A 64 -6.26 8.81 -5.00
N GLU A 65 -6.82 9.63 -5.89
CA GLU A 65 -7.20 9.20 -7.23
C GLU A 65 -5.98 8.82 -8.09
N LEU A 66 -4.91 9.59 -8.02
CA LEU A 66 -3.65 9.26 -8.69
C LEU A 66 -3.05 7.96 -8.12
N ASP A 67 -3.01 7.81 -6.80
CA ASP A 67 -2.52 6.59 -6.15
C ASP A 67 -3.28 5.36 -6.65
N ARG A 68 -4.62 5.41 -6.66
CA ARG A 68 -5.48 4.33 -7.19
C ARG A 68 -5.19 4.01 -8.66
N SER A 69 -5.04 5.05 -9.49
CA SER A 69 -4.72 4.90 -10.92
C SER A 69 -3.37 4.22 -11.13
N MET A 70 -2.34 4.62 -10.37
CA MET A 70 -0.99 4.04 -10.48
C MET A 70 -0.92 2.63 -9.92
N ILE A 71 -1.64 2.33 -8.83
CA ILE A 71 -1.81 0.97 -8.30
C ILE A 71 -2.45 0.07 -9.37
N ALA A 72 -3.61 0.47 -9.89
CA ALA A 72 -4.33 -0.31 -10.90
C ALA A 72 -3.48 -0.52 -12.17
N ARG A 73 -2.72 0.49 -12.59
CA ARG A 73 -1.79 0.41 -13.70
C ARG A 73 -0.65 -0.58 -13.43
N SER A 74 0.00 -0.48 -12.27
CA SER A 74 1.10 -1.36 -11.90
C SER A 74 0.67 -2.82 -11.83
N LEU A 75 -0.50 -3.09 -11.25
CA LEU A 75 -1.07 -4.43 -11.18
C LEU A 75 -1.40 -5.00 -12.57
N ARG A 76 -2.01 -4.18 -13.43
CA ARG A 76 -2.35 -4.59 -14.81
C ARG A 76 -1.11 -4.85 -15.66
N GLU A 77 -0.07 -4.03 -15.51
CA GLU A 77 1.17 -4.17 -16.29
C GLU A 77 2.16 -5.16 -15.68
N GLY A 78 1.92 -5.64 -14.46
CA GLY A 78 2.77 -6.62 -13.77
C GLY A 78 4.21 -6.14 -13.52
N ARG A 79 4.43 -4.82 -13.52
CA ARG A 79 5.76 -4.22 -13.38
C ARG A 79 5.75 -2.96 -12.52
N MET A 80 6.94 -2.55 -12.08
CA MET A 80 7.13 -1.27 -11.41
C MET A 80 6.80 -0.11 -12.37
N ILE A 81 6.01 0.85 -11.88
CA ILE A 81 5.68 2.09 -12.57
C ILE A 81 6.24 3.23 -11.73
N ARG A 82 7.27 3.92 -12.23
CA ARG A 82 7.75 5.19 -11.68
C ARG A 82 6.98 6.35 -12.31
N TYR A 83 6.64 7.34 -11.50
CA TYR A 83 5.87 8.51 -11.92
C TYR A 83 6.09 9.69 -10.96
N HIS A 84 5.63 10.88 -11.37
CA HIS A 84 5.52 12.02 -10.47
C HIS A 84 4.17 12.00 -9.78
N CYS A 85 4.15 12.01 -8.45
CA CYS A 85 2.92 12.14 -7.69
C CYS A 85 2.25 13.50 -7.94
N HIS A 86 1.02 13.68 -7.47
CA HIS A 86 0.29 14.93 -7.64
C HIS A 86 1.05 16.14 -7.04
N GLY A 87 1.77 15.92 -5.94
CA GLY A 87 2.67 16.90 -5.33
C GLY A 87 3.95 17.19 -6.14
N GLY A 88 4.14 16.57 -7.30
CA GLY A 88 5.33 16.73 -8.12
C GLY A 88 6.59 16.04 -7.57
N LEU A 89 6.47 15.17 -6.56
CA LEU A 89 7.59 14.33 -6.07
C LEU A 89 7.67 13.03 -6.87
N GLU A 90 8.82 12.38 -6.87
CA GLU A 90 9.01 11.05 -7.45
C GLU A 90 8.40 9.98 -6.52
N GLU A 91 7.71 9.02 -7.15
CA GLU A 91 7.10 7.87 -6.50
C GLU A 91 7.10 6.67 -7.48
N ALA A 92 7.01 5.46 -6.94
CA ALA A 92 6.84 4.27 -7.76
C ALA A 92 5.83 3.31 -7.15
N ALA A 93 5.02 2.69 -8.01
CA ALA A 93 4.10 1.62 -7.67
C ALA A 93 4.69 0.29 -8.15
N LEU A 94 4.88 -0.66 -7.24
CA LEU A 94 5.37 -2.01 -7.50
C LEU A 94 4.24 -3.02 -7.20
N PRO A 95 3.90 -3.93 -8.13
CA PRO A 95 2.83 -4.88 -7.89
C PRO A 95 3.32 -6.00 -6.98
N LEU A 96 2.47 -6.42 -6.05
CA LEU A 96 2.67 -7.62 -5.24
C LEU A 96 1.85 -8.75 -5.86
N THR A 97 2.54 -9.78 -6.35
CA THR A 97 1.92 -10.95 -6.96
C THR A 97 2.31 -12.23 -6.22
N VAL A 98 1.35 -13.15 -6.11
CA VAL A 98 1.48 -14.48 -5.50
C VAL A 98 0.94 -15.49 -6.48
N ASP A 99 1.78 -16.43 -6.92
CA ASP A 99 1.41 -17.44 -7.94
C ASP A 99 0.73 -16.83 -9.18
N GLY A 100 1.18 -15.64 -9.58
CA GLY A 100 0.62 -14.87 -10.70
C GLY A 100 -0.60 -14.02 -10.37
N ASN A 101 -1.19 -14.13 -9.18
CA ASN A 101 -2.34 -13.33 -8.76
C ASN A 101 -1.89 -12.02 -8.07
N PRO A 102 -2.38 -10.84 -8.49
CA PRO A 102 -2.08 -9.58 -7.84
C PRO A 102 -2.83 -9.47 -6.51
N ILE A 103 -2.08 -9.40 -5.41
CA ILE A 103 -2.63 -9.27 -4.05
C ILE A 103 -2.56 -7.84 -3.51
N GLY A 104 -1.82 -6.94 -4.16
CA GLY A 104 -1.71 -5.55 -3.73
C GLY A 104 -0.57 -4.81 -4.40
N CYS A 105 -0.20 -3.67 -3.85
CA CYS A 105 0.86 -2.83 -4.38
C CYS A 105 1.71 -2.24 -3.25
N ILE A 106 3.00 -2.12 -3.49
CA ILE A 106 3.89 -1.32 -2.65
C ILE A 106 4.19 -0.03 -3.39
N MET A 107 3.89 1.08 -2.74
CA MET A 107 4.30 2.39 -3.18
C MET A 107 5.57 2.81 -2.44
N LEU A 108 6.55 3.24 -3.22
CA LEU A 108 7.85 3.71 -2.79
C LEU A 108 7.94 5.21 -3.08
N GLY A 109 8.09 6.02 -2.04
CA GLY A 109 8.15 7.47 -2.21
C GLY A 109 8.05 8.18 -0.86
N GLN A 110 7.96 9.49 -0.79
CA GLN A 110 8.07 10.45 -1.88
C GLN A 110 9.37 11.21 -1.69
N PHE A 111 10.07 11.48 -2.79
CA PHE A 111 11.38 12.13 -2.78
C PHE A 111 11.56 13.01 -4.02
N ARG A 112 12.58 13.85 -4.01
CA ARG A 112 12.97 14.67 -5.15
C ARG A 112 14.08 13.99 -5.93
N ARG A 113 14.08 14.23 -7.24
CA ARG A 113 15.28 14.07 -8.07
C ARG A 113 16.06 15.39 -8.06
N GLU A 114 17.38 15.30 -8.17
CA GLU A 114 18.22 16.47 -8.43
C GLU A 114 17.68 17.29 -9.62
N GLY A 115 17.67 18.62 -9.47
CA GLY A 115 17.04 19.55 -10.41
C GLY A 115 15.56 19.85 -10.16
N MET A 116 14.91 19.16 -9.22
CA MET A 116 13.53 19.46 -8.80
C MET A 116 13.53 20.41 -7.60
N ASP A 117 13.61 21.72 -7.85
CA ASP A 117 13.81 22.73 -6.78
C ASP A 117 12.56 23.47 -6.31
N SER A 118 11.45 23.30 -7.03
CA SER A 118 10.15 23.92 -6.76
C SER A 118 9.00 22.92 -6.82
N SER A 119 7.99 23.21 -6.02
CA SER A 119 6.71 22.50 -6.04
C SER A 119 5.85 23.01 -7.19
N PRO A 120 5.01 22.15 -7.82
CA PRO A 120 3.99 22.61 -8.78
C PRO A 120 2.95 23.56 -8.15
N TYR A 121 2.85 23.61 -6.82
CA TYR A 121 1.92 24.46 -6.08
C TYR A 121 2.59 25.68 -5.43
N GLU A 122 3.87 25.94 -5.71
CA GLU A 122 4.62 27.00 -5.04
C GLU A 122 4.00 28.40 -5.26
N ASP A 123 3.65 28.73 -6.50
CA ASP A 123 3.06 30.03 -6.85
C ASP A 123 1.63 30.16 -6.31
N GLU A 124 0.83 29.10 -6.40
CA GLU A 124 -0.52 29.07 -5.87
C GLU A 124 -0.51 29.26 -4.34
N TRP A 125 0.40 28.58 -3.66
CA TRP A 125 0.58 28.72 -2.22
C TRP A 125 0.97 30.14 -1.82
N LEU A 126 1.96 30.72 -2.50
CA LEU A 126 2.43 32.06 -2.18
C LEU A 126 1.32 33.10 -2.37
N ARG A 127 0.50 32.97 -3.42
CA ARG A 127 -0.67 33.83 -3.64
C ARG A 127 -1.74 33.67 -2.56
N ALA A 128 -2.01 32.45 -2.12
CA ALA A 128 -3.07 32.15 -1.17
C ALA A 128 -2.70 32.48 0.29
N PHE A 129 -1.45 32.26 0.69
CA PHE A 129 -1.02 32.34 2.10
C PHE A 129 0.04 33.41 2.37
N GLY A 130 0.73 33.91 1.34
CA GLY A 130 1.75 34.96 1.51
C GLY A 130 3.02 34.50 2.24
N ASP A 131 3.24 33.19 2.39
CA ASP A 131 4.40 32.62 3.07
C ASP A 131 5.14 31.55 2.24
N THR A 132 6.29 31.10 2.74
CA THR A 132 7.17 30.14 2.06
C THR A 132 7.19 28.75 2.70
N ARG A 133 6.24 28.42 3.59
CA ARG A 133 6.31 27.16 4.36
C ARG A 133 6.16 25.92 3.48
N LEU A 134 5.35 25.98 2.42
CA LEU A 134 5.24 24.88 1.44
C LEU A 134 6.55 24.68 0.66
N LYS A 135 7.17 25.76 0.19
CA LYS A 135 8.48 25.72 -0.48
C LYS A 135 9.55 25.10 0.42
N THR A 136 9.61 25.56 1.67
CA THR A 136 10.55 25.01 2.67
C THR A 136 10.28 23.52 2.89
N ALA A 137 9.03 23.12 3.11
CA ALA A 137 8.65 21.73 3.29
C ALA A 137 9.02 20.86 2.07
N PHE A 138 8.78 21.34 0.84
CA PHE A 138 9.17 20.64 -0.38
C PHE A 138 10.69 20.43 -0.44
N ARG A 139 11.48 21.47 -0.17
CA ARG A 139 12.94 21.40 -0.21
C ARG A 139 13.54 20.49 0.86
N THR A 140 12.86 20.33 2.00
CA THR A 140 13.29 19.39 3.05
C THR A 140 13.02 17.93 2.74
N THR A 141 12.25 17.62 1.69
CA THR A 141 12.07 16.21 1.26
C THR A 141 13.40 15.65 0.74
N PRO A 142 13.67 14.35 0.97
CA PRO A 142 14.91 13.72 0.52
C PRO A 142 15.11 13.92 -0.98
N CYS A 143 16.35 14.17 -1.41
CA CYS A 143 16.72 14.42 -2.79
C CYS A 143 17.82 13.45 -3.22
N PHE A 144 17.68 12.87 -4.41
CA PHE A 144 18.59 11.86 -4.92
C PHE A 144 18.97 12.13 -6.38
N SER A 145 20.19 11.76 -6.76
CA SER A 145 20.59 11.66 -8.16
C SER A 145 19.86 10.52 -8.86
N GLU A 146 19.75 10.58 -10.19
CA GLU A 146 19.10 9.54 -10.99
C GLU A 146 19.73 8.15 -10.77
N ASN A 147 21.05 8.07 -10.72
CA ASN A 147 21.77 6.82 -10.43
C ASN A 147 21.38 6.24 -9.07
N ARG A 148 21.22 7.09 -8.05
CA ARG A 148 20.81 6.66 -6.70
C ARG A 148 19.35 6.23 -6.69
N ILE A 149 18.47 6.88 -7.45
CA ILE A 149 17.07 6.49 -7.59
C ILE A 149 16.97 5.11 -8.24
N THR A 150 17.68 4.88 -9.36
CA THR A 150 17.70 3.59 -10.04
C THR A 150 18.19 2.47 -9.13
N ALA A 151 19.35 2.66 -8.47
CA ALA A 151 19.88 1.66 -7.55
C ALA A 151 18.93 1.37 -6.37
N LEU A 152 18.26 2.41 -5.87
CA LEU A 152 17.26 2.30 -4.82
C LEU A 152 16.07 1.45 -5.30
N MET A 153 15.51 1.76 -6.47
CA MET A 153 14.37 1.02 -7.05
C MET A 153 14.70 -0.43 -7.39
N GLU A 154 15.86 -0.71 -7.97
CA GLU A 154 16.31 -2.06 -8.29
C GLU A 154 16.49 -2.92 -7.03
N THR A 155 17.15 -2.36 -6.01
CA THR A 155 17.31 -3.00 -4.70
C THR A 155 15.95 -3.35 -4.11
N TYR A 156 14.98 -2.45 -4.24
CA TYR A 156 13.63 -2.68 -3.75
C TYR A 156 12.87 -3.74 -4.49
N GLN A 157 12.91 -3.69 -5.81
CA GLN A 157 12.24 -4.69 -6.64
C GLN A 157 12.76 -6.09 -6.29
N PHE A 158 14.06 -6.22 -6.05
CA PHE A 158 14.68 -7.46 -5.63
C PHE A 158 14.24 -7.89 -4.22
N LEU A 159 14.38 -7.02 -3.21
CA LEU A 159 14.03 -7.33 -1.82
C LEU A 159 12.54 -7.65 -1.66
N LEU A 160 11.66 -6.87 -2.28
CA LEU A 160 10.23 -7.09 -2.22
C LEU A 160 9.83 -8.34 -3.01
N GLY A 161 10.51 -8.64 -4.11
CA GLY A 161 10.35 -9.92 -4.80
C GLY A 161 10.78 -11.12 -3.96
N LEU A 162 11.80 -11.00 -3.11
CA LEU A 162 12.18 -12.04 -2.14
C LEU A 162 11.15 -12.17 -1.01
N ILE A 163 10.71 -11.06 -0.42
CA ILE A 163 9.68 -11.04 0.63
C ILE A 163 8.36 -11.62 0.11
N ALA A 164 7.96 -11.24 -1.11
CA ALA A 164 6.79 -11.81 -1.77
C ALA A 164 6.93 -13.32 -1.90
N ARG A 165 8.03 -13.81 -2.48
CA ARG A 165 8.30 -15.24 -2.67
C ARG A 165 8.39 -16.05 -1.37
N GLU A 166 9.03 -15.52 -0.33
CA GLU A 166 9.35 -16.28 0.88
C GLU A 166 8.33 -16.13 2.02
N ARG A 167 7.70 -14.95 2.20
CA ARG A 167 6.99 -14.62 3.45
C ARG A 167 5.62 -13.93 3.32
N LEU A 168 5.28 -13.27 2.21
CA LEU A 168 3.88 -12.86 1.98
C LEU A 168 2.98 -14.03 1.53
N ILE A 169 3.59 -15.12 1.06
CA ILE A 169 2.93 -16.32 0.51
C ILE A 169 2.79 -17.45 1.54
N ARG A 170 3.44 -17.36 2.71
CA ARG A 170 3.33 -18.41 3.74
C ARG A 170 2.55 -17.95 4.94
N ASN A 171 1.26 -17.74 4.70
CA ASN A 171 0.27 -18.18 5.65
C ASN A 171 -0.53 -19.27 4.92
N LYS A 172 0.00 -20.51 4.89
CA LYS A 172 -0.60 -21.68 4.20
C LYS A 172 -2.07 -21.86 4.57
N ASP A 173 -2.41 -21.38 5.76
CA ASP A 173 -3.73 -21.35 6.34
C ASP A 173 -4.65 -20.27 5.75
N TYR A 174 -4.07 -19.17 5.28
CA TYR A 174 -4.76 -18.08 4.60
C TYR A 174 -5.12 -18.42 3.15
N ASP A 175 -4.22 -19.07 2.40
CA ASP A 175 -4.50 -19.52 1.03
C ASP A 175 -5.74 -20.43 0.99
N GLN A 176 -5.94 -21.20 2.05
CA GLN A 176 -7.09 -22.09 2.21
C GLN A 176 -8.41 -21.34 2.47
N LEU A 177 -8.35 -20.05 2.83
CA LEU A 177 -9.51 -19.17 2.99
C LEU A 177 -9.85 -18.41 1.70
N MET A 178 -8.95 -18.37 0.71
CA MET A 178 -9.14 -17.59 -0.53
C MET A 178 -10.46 -17.86 -1.27
N PRO A 179 -10.95 -19.10 -1.40
CA PRO A 179 -12.25 -19.35 -2.04
C PRO A 179 -13.40 -18.59 -1.35
N LEU A 180 -13.44 -18.60 -0.01
CA LEU A 180 -14.44 -17.89 0.80
C LEU A 180 -14.38 -16.39 0.59
N ILE A 181 -13.18 -15.84 0.62
CA ILE A 181 -12.96 -14.40 0.49
C ILE A 181 -13.38 -13.91 -0.90
N GLU A 182 -13.01 -14.63 -1.95
CA GLU A 182 -13.35 -14.24 -3.32
C GLU A 182 -14.86 -14.33 -3.59
N GLN A 183 -15.54 -15.32 -3.00
CA GLN A 183 -17.00 -15.43 -3.11
C GLN A 183 -17.73 -14.32 -2.37
N MET A 184 -17.26 -13.94 -1.18
CA MET A 184 -17.80 -12.79 -0.44
C MET A 184 -17.59 -11.47 -1.22
N ARG A 185 -16.43 -11.32 -1.88
CA ARG A 185 -16.15 -10.16 -2.75
C ARG A 185 -17.07 -10.11 -3.98
N ARG A 186 -17.29 -11.26 -4.62
CA ARG A 186 -18.14 -11.38 -5.81
C ARG A 186 -19.62 -11.15 -5.50
N ASN A 187 -20.07 -11.48 -4.29
CA ASN A 187 -21.45 -11.28 -3.86
C ASN A 187 -21.53 -10.71 -2.43
N PRO A 188 -21.47 -9.37 -2.26
CA PRO A 188 -21.46 -8.74 -0.94
C PRO A 188 -22.73 -8.92 -0.12
N ALA A 189 -23.85 -9.31 -0.73
CA ALA A 189 -25.10 -9.61 -0.04
C ALA A 189 -25.17 -11.09 0.43
N TRP A 190 -24.19 -11.90 0.05
CA TRP A 190 -24.11 -13.29 0.46
C TRP A 190 -23.71 -13.38 1.94
N ASN A 191 -24.60 -13.97 2.75
CA ASN A 191 -24.37 -14.19 4.17
C ASN A 191 -24.20 -15.70 4.43
N PRO A 192 -22.99 -16.25 4.26
CA PRO A 192 -22.77 -17.69 4.36
C PRO A 192 -22.95 -18.20 5.79
N THR A 193 -23.53 -19.39 5.93
CA THR A 193 -23.33 -20.14 7.16
C THR A 193 -21.90 -20.67 7.21
N LEU A 194 -21.42 -21.04 8.40
CA LEU A 194 -20.10 -21.66 8.55
C LEU A 194 -19.98 -22.94 7.70
N LYS A 195 -21.11 -23.63 7.45
CA LYS A 195 -21.16 -24.83 6.60
C LYS A 195 -20.95 -24.49 5.13
N ASP A 196 -21.60 -23.44 4.64
CA ASP A 196 -21.46 -22.99 3.25
C ASP A 196 -20.03 -22.51 2.98
N ALA A 197 -19.49 -21.72 3.91
CA ALA A 197 -18.11 -21.25 3.86
C ALA A 197 -17.11 -22.41 3.89
N ALA A 198 -17.34 -23.42 4.73
CA ALA A 198 -16.45 -24.57 4.85
C ALA A 198 -16.49 -25.45 3.59
N ALA A 199 -17.67 -25.64 2.99
CA ALA A 199 -17.81 -26.36 1.73
C ALA A 199 -17.00 -25.69 0.61
N LEU A 200 -17.05 -24.36 0.53
CA LEU A 200 -16.33 -23.59 -0.47
C LEU A 200 -14.80 -23.69 -0.31
N CYS A 201 -14.32 -23.77 0.94
CA CYS A 201 -12.91 -23.99 1.26
C CYS A 201 -12.50 -25.48 1.28
N ALA A 202 -13.36 -26.41 0.84
CA ALA A 202 -13.16 -27.86 0.89
C ALA A 202 -12.77 -28.37 2.30
N ARG A 203 -13.45 -27.86 3.34
CA ARG A 203 -13.16 -28.12 4.75
C ARG A 203 -14.39 -28.49 5.55
N SER A 204 -14.16 -29.05 6.74
CA SER A 204 -15.20 -29.16 7.76
C SER A 204 -15.42 -27.81 8.46
N PRO A 205 -16.64 -27.55 8.99
CA PRO A 205 -16.95 -26.31 9.73
C PRO A 205 -15.99 -26.02 10.88
N SER A 206 -15.62 -27.05 11.65
CA SER A 206 -14.68 -26.92 12.77
C SER A 206 -13.26 -26.61 12.31
N SER A 207 -12.80 -27.25 11.23
CA SER A 207 -11.50 -26.99 10.62
C SER A 207 -11.41 -25.56 10.10
N LEU A 208 -12.45 -25.09 9.39
CA LEU A 208 -12.52 -23.71 8.89
C LEU A 208 -12.54 -22.69 10.04
N ASN A 209 -13.35 -22.91 11.08
CA ASN A 209 -13.43 -21.95 12.19
C ASN A 209 -12.11 -21.83 12.97
N ARG A 210 -11.38 -22.94 13.15
CA ARG A 210 -10.02 -22.93 13.72
C ARG A 210 -9.05 -22.20 12.80
N LEU A 211 -9.15 -22.45 11.50
CA LEU A 211 -8.33 -21.82 10.48
C LEU A 211 -8.50 -20.30 10.48
N ILE A 212 -9.73 -19.81 10.49
CA ILE A 212 -10.06 -18.38 10.57
C ILE A 212 -9.52 -17.78 11.87
N ARG A 213 -9.70 -18.45 13.01
CA ARG A 213 -9.13 -17.99 14.29
C ARG A 213 -7.62 -17.87 14.26
N MET A 214 -6.94 -18.86 13.68
CA MET A 214 -5.48 -18.88 13.60
C MET A 214 -4.95 -17.84 12.61
N ALA A 215 -5.63 -17.67 11.48
CA ALA A 215 -5.23 -16.76 10.41
C ALA A 215 -5.58 -15.28 10.68
N THR A 216 -6.66 -15.02 11.43
CA THR A 216 -7.22 -13.66 11.59
C THR A 216 -7.37 -13.20 13.05
N GLY A 217 -7.22 -14.11 14.03
CA GLY A 217 -7.54 -13.86 15.43
C GLY A 217 -9.04 -13.77 15.76
N LYS A 218 -9.92 -13.88 14.75
CA LYS A 218 -11.37 -13.64 14.89
C LYS A 218 -12.19 -14.94 14.84
N SER A 219 -13.44 -14.86 15.30
CA SER A 219 -14.43 -15.92 15.07
C SER A 219 -15.06 -15.78 13.68
N PHE A 220 -15.60 -16.87 13.11
CA PHE A 220 -16.29 -16.83 11.82
C PHE A 220 -17.35 -15.73 11.72
N LYS A 221 -18.20 -15.56 12.74
CA LYS A 221 -19.22 -14.49 12.75
C LYS A 221 -18.60 -13.11 12.66
N SER A 222 -17.54 -12.85 13.41
CA SER A 222 -16.83 -11.56 13.35
C SER A 222 -16.08 -11.36 12.04
N PHE A 223 -15.69 -12.45 11.37
CA PHE A 223 -14.97 -12.43 10.11
C PHE A 223 -15.89 -12.10 8.91
N ILE A 224 -17.15 -12.55 8.93
CA ILE A 224 -18.09 -12.32 7.81
C ILE A 224 -18.87 -11.00 7.88
N ILE A 225 -18.84 -10.31 9.03
CA ILE A 225 -19.53 -9.02 9.24
C ILE A 225 -18.64 -7.84 8.84
N GLU A 226 -17.33 -8.06 8.81
CA GLU A 226 -16.36 -7.06 8.37
C GLU A 226 -16.37 -6.99 6.85
#